data_AF-A0A1X2G6K0-F1
#
_entry.id   AF-A0A1X2G6K0-F1
#
_cell.length_a   1.000
_cell.length_b   1.000
_cell.length_c   1.000
_cell.angle_alpha   90.00
_cell.angle_beta   90.00
_cell.angle_gamma   90.00
#
_symmetry.space_group_name_H-M   'P 1'
#
loop_
_entity.id
_entity.type
_entity.pdbx_description
1 polymer ?
#
loop_
_entity_poly.entity_id
_entity_poly.type
_entity_poly.pdbx_seq_one_letter_code
_entity_poly.pdbx_strand_id
1 'polypeptide(L)'
;MFDAEVFLKHRELAAIQIEIEKAESIIHDLDLSIKNESYAAFLPNLPHYTRRTASAIGYGRSVSSNNNSAKSNTTKQNQSSVLFGRRSDGVYVKLACPACHRENFSNQLGFLNHCRISHSLEFGPYENVMIQCGTPVEETEVPEDHPVRNRPLPLPILPM
;
A
#
# COMPACT_ATOMS: atom_id res chain seq x y z
N MET A 1 -8.65 57.10 17.49
CA MET A 1 -7.65 56.35 16.68
C MET A 1 -7.04 55.19 17.48
N PHE A 2 -6.87 55.30 18.80
CA PHE A 2 -6.32 54.24 19.67
C PHE A 2 -7.20 52.98 19.81
N ASP A 3 -8.53 53.10 19.83
CA ASP A 3 -9.42 51.95 20.10
C ASP A 3 -9.41 50.86 19.03
N ALA A 4 -9.20 51.22 17.76
CA ALA A 4 -9.15 50.26 16.66
C ALA A 4 -7.89 49.38 16.70
N GLU A 5 -6.77 49.97 17.12
CA GLU A 5 -5.49 49.29 17.24
C GLU A 5 -5.46 48.33 18.45
N VAL A 6 -6.07 48.75 19.57
CA VAL A 6 -6.27 47.90 20.75
C VAL A 6 -7.13 46.68 20.40
N PHE A 7 -8.21 46.86 19.64
CA PHE A 7 -9.08 45.75 19.23
C PHE A 7 -8.36 44.75 18.31
N LEU A 8 -7.56 45.25 17.36
CA LEU A 8 -6.81 44.40 16.45
C LEU A 8 -5.76 43.55 17.19
N LYS A 9 -5.07 44.16 18.18
CA LYS A 9 -4.13 43.44 19.04
C LYS A 9 -4.79 42.39 19.91
N HIS A 10 -5.97 42.66 20.46
CA HIS A 10 -6.75 41.65 21.19
C HIS A 10 -7.14 40.47 20.30
N ARG A 11 -7.50 40.73 19.03
CA ARG A 11 -7.82 39.67 18.07
C ARG A 11 -6.59 38.83 17.71
N GLU A 12 -5.44 39.47 17.51
CA GLU A 12 -4.16 38.78 17.26
C GLU A 12 -3.76 37.90 18.45
N LEU A 13 -3.85 38.43 19.68
CA LEU A 13 -3.55 37.68 20.90
C LEU A 13 -4.49 36.49 21.08
N ALA A 14 -5.79 36.66 20.81
CA ALA A 14 -6.76 35.57 20.87
C ALA A 14 -6.46 34.48 19.83
N ALA A 15 -6.06 34.85 18.61
CA ALA A 15 -5.68 33.88 17.58
C ALA A 15 -4.45 33.07 18.00
N ILE A 16 -3.43 33.74 18.55
CA ILE A 16 -2.22 33.09 19.05
C ILE A 16 -2.55 32.12 20.19
N GLN A 17 -3.42 32.51 21.13
CA GLN A 17 -3.84 31.63 22.23
C GLN A 17 -4.55 30.37 21.72
N ILE A 18 -5.42 30.51 20.73
CA ILE A 18 -6.11 29.37 20.10
C ILE A 18 -5.11 28.42 19.43
N GLU A 19 -4.06 28.95 18.78
CA GLU A 19 -3.03 28.11 18.17
C GLU A 19 -2.17 27.39 19.23
N ILE A 20 -1.85 28.06 20.33
CA ILE A 20 -1.13 27.46 21.46
C ILE A 20 -1.95 26.30 22.05
N GLU A 21 -3.24 26.51 22.33
CA GLU A 21 -4.11 25.48 22.89
C GLU A 21 -4.22 24.25 21.97
N LYS A 22 -4.29 24.46 20.65
CA LYS A 22 -4.27 23.36 19.66
C LYS A 22 -2.94 22.61 19.69
N ALA A 23 -1.81 23.33 19.75
CA ALA A 23 -0.50 22.70 19.81
C ALA A 23 -0.34 21.85 21.08
N GLU A 24 -0.81 22.36 22.23
CA GLU A 24 -0.81 21.63 23.50
C GLU A 24 -1.67 20.36 23.43
N SER A 25 -2.86 20.44 22.83
CA SER A 25 -3.73 19.27 22.62
C SER A 25 -3.07 18.22 21.73
N ILE A 26 -2.37 18.63 20.67
CA ILE A 26 -1.67 17.70 19.76
C ILE A 26 -0.52 17.01 20.50
N ILE A 27 0.26 17.77 21.28
CA ILE A 27 1.37 17.21 22.07
C ILE A 27 0.83 16.18 23.08
N HIS A 28 -0.30 16.47 23.72
CA HIS A 28 -0.93 15.54 24.65
C HIS A 28 -1.37 14.24 23.97
N ASP A 29 -1.99 14.32 22.79
CA ASP A 29 -2.42 13.14 22.01
C ASP A 29 -1.23 12.30 21.53
N LEU A 30 -0.12 12.94 21.14
CA LEU A 30 1.12 12.26 20.79
C LEU A 30 1.75 11.54 21.99
N ASP A 31 1.78 12.17 23.17
CA ASP A 31 2.30 11.54 24.40
C ASP A 31 1.46 10.31 24.80
N LEU A 32 0.13 10.40 24.68
CA LEU A 32 -0.76 9.25 24.89
C LEU A 32 -0.49 8.13 23.88
N SER A 33 -0.29 8.48 22.62
CA SER A 33 0.03 7.51 21.56
C SER A 33 1.35 6.80 21.84
N ILE A 34 2.40 7.53 22.23
CA ILE A 34 3.72 6.96 22.58
C ILE A 34 3.61 6.05 23.81
N LYS A 35 2.86 6.45 24.84
CA LYS A 35 2.62 5.60 26.02
C LYS A 35 1.85 4.32 25.69
N ASN A 36 0.87 4.41 24.79
CA ASN A 36 0.11 3.25 24.35
C ASN A 36 0.94 2.31 23.44
N GLU A 37 1.75 2.87 22.54
CA GLU A 37 2.68 2.11 21.70
C GLU A 37 3.77 1.43 22.53
N SER A 38 4.32 2.13 23.54
CA SER A 38 5.29 1.53 24.47
C SER A 38 4.65 0.44 25.32
N TYR A 39 3.43 0.60 25.82
CA TYR A 39 2.69 -0.48 26.51
C TYR A 39 2.46 -1.70 25.60
N ALA A 40 2.10 -1.47 24.33
CA ALA A 40 1.95 -2.53 23.34
C ALA A 40 3.27 -3.26 23.04
N ALA A 41 4.39 -2.55 23.04
CA ALA A 41 5.73 -3.15 22.83
C ALA A 41 6.18 -4.07 23.98
N PHE A 42 5.65 -3.89 25.20
CA PHE A 42 5.97 -4.73 26.36
C PHE A 42 5.06 -5.95 26.54
N LEU A 43 4.04 -6.14 25.69
CA LEU A 43 3.14 -7.31 25.74
C LEU A 43 3.63 -8.41 24.78
N PRO A 44 4.14 -9.56 25.27
CA PRO A 44 4.93 -10.48 24.45
C PRO A 44 4.13 -11.43 23.55
N ASN A 45 2.85 -11.18 23.22
CA ASN A 45 2.08 -12.08 22.33
C ASN A 45 0.78 -11.47 21.75
N LEU A 46 0.85 -10.36 21.00
CA LEU A 46 -0.29 -9.87 20.21
C LEU A 46 0.08 -9.79 18.71
N PRO A 47 -0.76 -10.27 17.79
CA PRO A 47 -0.47 -10.18 16.36
C PRO A 47 -0.39 -8.72 15.95
N HIS A 48 0.67 -8.38 15.19
CA HIS A 48 1.03 -7.05 14.70
C HIS A 48 -0.12 -6.02 14.77
N TYR A 49 -0.01 -5.10 15.73
CA TYR A 49 -0.94 -3.99 15.88
C TYR A 49 -0.82 -3.08 14.65
N THR A 50 -1.73 -3.24 13.70
CA THR A 50 -1.83 -2.37 12.53
C THR A 50 -2.78 -1.22 12.84
N ARG A 51 -2.67 -0.10 12.11
CA ARG A 51 -3.60 1.03 12.25
C ARG A 51 -5.09 0.62 12.14
N ARG A 52 -5.40 -0.52 11.50
CA ARG A 52 -6.77 -1.07 11.43
C ARG A 52 -7.22 -1.74 12.74
N THR A 53 -6.34 -2.44 13.44
CA THR A 53 -6.70 -3.15 14.69
C THR A 53 -6.92 -2.21 15.87
N ALA A 54 -6.33 -1.01 15.85
CA ALA A 54 -6.54 0.03 16.86
C ALA A 54 -8.02 0.42 17.03
N SER A 55 -8.77 0.46 15.93
CA SER A 55 -10.19 0.86 15.94
C SER A 55 -11.15 -0.19 16.48
N ALA A 56 -10.72 -1.45 16.65
CA ALA A 56 -11.57 -2.54 17.11
C ALA A 56 -11.60 -2.71 18.64
N ILE A 57 -10.61 -2.19 19.36
CA ILE A 57 -10.44 -2.45 20.80
C ILE A 57 -10.95 -1.28 21.67
N GLY A 58 -11.08 -0.08 21.11
CA GLY A 58 -11.31 1.15 21.89
C GLY A 58 -12.67 1.26 22.59
N TYR A 59 -13.79 0.97 21.93
CA TYR A 59 -15.12 1.13 22.53
C TYR A 59 -16.11 0.19 21.84
N GLY A 60 -16.91 -0.52 22.63
CA GLY A 60 -18.02 -1.37 22.17
C GLY A 60 -19.14 -0.57 21.51
N ARG A 61 -18.87 0.06 20.37
CA ARG A 61 -19.88 0.54 19.43
C ARG A 61 -19.97 -0.51 18.35
N SER A 62 -21.04 -1.30 18.38
CA SER A 62 -21.51 -2.02 17.20
C SER A 62 -21.93 -0.98 16.15
N VAL A 63 -20.97 -0.39 15.45
CA VAL A 63 -21.25 0.22 14.16
C VAL A 63 -21.37 -0.97 13.24
N SER A 64 -22.62 -1.29 12.88
CA SER A 64 -22.92 -2.19 11.75
C SER A 64 -21.97 -1.80 10.63
N SER A 65 -21.01 -2.69 10.40
CA SER A 65 -19.97 -2.53 9.42
C SER A 65 -20.65 -2.60 8.06
N ASN A 66 -21.20 -1.47 7.61
CA ASN A 66 -21.52 -1.29 6.21
C ASN A 66 -20.18 -1.26 5.50
N ASN A 67 -19.71 -2.46 5.15
CA ASN A 67 -18.59 -2.72 4.26
C ASN A 67 -18.93 -2.22 2.85
N ASN A 68 -19.21 -0.94 2.72
CA ASN A 68 -18.98 -0.21 1.47
C ASN A 68 -17.49 0.13 1.44
N SER A 69 -16.66 -0.91 1.41
CA SER A 69 -15.45 -0.84 0.60
C SER A 69 -15.97 -0.38 -0.76
N ALA A 70 -15.57 0.82 -1.17
CA ALA A 70 -15.82 1.35 -2.49
C ALA A 70 -15.27 0.33 -3.49
N LYS A 71 -16.11 -0.64 -3.81
CA LYS A 71 -16.04 -1.54 -4.93
C LYS A 71 -16.23 -0.56 -6.08
N SER A 72 -15.11 -0.07 -6.61
CA SER A 72 -15.13 0.50 -7.94
C SER A 72 -15.76 -0.56 -8.81
N ASN A 73 -17.02 -0.33 -9.17
CA ASN A 73 -17.79 -1.14 -10.09
C ASN A 73 -17.20 -0.91 -11.47
N THR A 74 -16.08 -1.58 -11.76
CA THR A 74 -15.73 -1.94 -13.12
C THR A 74 -16.15 -3.40 -13.27
N THR A 75 -17.36 -3.56 -13.80
CA THR A 75 -17.82 -4.66 -14.65
C THR A 75 -16.87 -5.85 -14.82
N LYS A 76 -17.39 -7.06 -14.56
CA LYS A 76 -17.15 -8.32 -15.32
C LYS A 76 -15.74 -8.44 -15.93
N GLN A 77 -14.90 -9.37 -15.49
CA GLN A 77 -15.11 -10.79 -15.81
C GLN A 77 -14.45 -11.71 -14.78
N ASN A 78 -15.04 -12.90 -14.64
CA ASN A 78 -14.40 -14.09 -14.08
C ASN A 78 -13.30 -14.59 -15.03
N GLN A 79 -12.36 -13.71 -15.39
CA GLN A 79 -11.13 -14.07 -16.07
C GLN A 79 -10.14 -14.43 -14.96
N SER A 80 -9.62 -15.66 -15.01
CA SER A 80 -8.39 -16.04 -14.34
C SER A 80 -7.40 -14.90 -14.53
N SER A 81 -7.14 -14.14 -13.46
CA SER A 81 -6.27 -12.96 -13.47
C SER A 81 -4.84 -13.44 -13.61
N VAL A 82 -4.50 -13.81 -14.83
CA VAL A 82 -3.15 -14.16 -15.25
C VAL A 82 -2.34 -12.88 -15.25
N LEU A 83 -1.24 -12.89 -14.50
CA LEU A 83 -0.36 -11.74 -14.42
C LEU A 83 0.68 -11.82 -15.55
N PHE A 84 0.67 -10.81 -16.43
CA PHE A 84 1.66 -10.71 -17.51
C PHE A 84 2.79 -9.74 -17.15
N GLY A 85 4.01 -10.11 -17.55
CA GLY A 85 5.22 -9.32 -17.49
C GLY A 85 5.86 -9.20 -18.87
N ARG A 86 6.87 -8.34 -18.96
CA ARG A 86 7.71 -8.15 -20.16
C ARG A 86 9.16 -8.18 -19.73
N ARG A 87 9.98 -8.96 -20.44
CA ARG A 87 11.43 -9.11 -20.22
C ARG A 87 12.19 -8.03 -20.99
N SER A 88 13.45 -7.80 -20.62
CA SER A 88 14.39 -6.96 -21.37
C SER A 88 14.46 -7.25 -22.88
N ASP A 89 14.31 -8.53 -23.26
CA ASP A 89 14.40 -9.00 -24.65
C ASP A 89 13.16 -8.60 -25.50
N GLY A 90 12.17 -7.93 -24.91
CA GLY A 90 10.92 -7.59 -25.57
C GLY A 90 9.82 -8.63 -25.43
N VAL A 91 10.17 -9.86 -25.03
CA VAL A 91 9.26 -11.01 -24.93
C VAL A 91 8.30 -10.84 -23.76
N TYR A 92 7.02 -11.12 -24.01
CA TYR A 92 5.99 -11.19 -22.98
C TYR A 92 6.06 -12.52 -22.22
N VAL A 93 5.83 -12.45 -20.92
CA VAL A 93 5.84 -13.62 -20.05
C VAL A 93 4.60 -13.67 -19.18
N LYS A 94 4.06 -14.86 -18.99
CA LYS A 94 3.03 -15.16 -17.99
C LYS A 94 3.70 -15.55 -16.67
N LEU A 95 3.33 -14.89 -15.57
CA LEU A 95 3.93 -15.15 -14.26
C LEU A 95 3.14 -16.23 -13.50
N ALA A 96 3.88 -17.24 -13.04
CA ALA A 96 3.38 -18.27 -12.13
C ALA A 96 4.37 -18.50 -10.99
N CYS A 97 3.87 -18.90 -9.81
CA CYS A 97 4.75 -19.23 -8.70
C CYS A 97 5.60 -20.46 -9.04
N PRO A 98 6.94 -20.43 -8.88
CA PRO A 98 7.77 -21.58 -9.23
C PRO A 98 7.62 -22.76 -8.26
N ALA A 99 7.09 -22.53 -7.05
CA ALA A 99 6.92 -23.57 -6.04
C ALA A 99 5.54 -24.27 -6.11
N CYS A 100 4.46 -23.51 -6.34
CA CYS A 100 3.09 -24.06 -6.35
C CYS A 100 2.33 -23.85 -7.67
N HIS A 101 2.97 -23.25 -8.68
CA HIS A 101 2.40 -22.98 -10.01
C HIS A 101 1.08 -22.18 -10.01
N ARG A 102 0.78 -21.48 -8.92
CA ARG A 102 -0.35 -20.55 -8.88
C ARG A 102 -0.09 -19.40 -9.85
N GLU A 103 -1.11 -19.05 -10.63
CA GLU A 103 -1.05 -17.97 -11.64
C GLU A 103 -2.15 -16.91 -11.47
N ASN A 104 -3.07 -17.14 -10.53
CA ASN A 104 -4.21 -16.26 -10.24
C ASN A 104 -3.83 -15.15 -9.27
N PHE A 105 -3.09 -14.15 -9.75
CA PHE A 105 -2.71 -12.97 -8.95
C PHE A 105 -3.26 -11.70 -9.57
N SER A 106 -3.85 -10.85 -8.73
CA SER A 106 -4.41 -9.57 -9.15
C SER A 106 -3.34 -8.52 -9.45
N ASN A 107 -2.18 -8.61 -8.82
CA ASN A 107 -1.08 -7.66 -9.01
C ASN A 107 0.29 -8.30 -8.74
N GLN A 108 1.33 -7.62 -9.22
CA GLN A 108 2.72 -8.07 -9.05
C GLN A 108 3.16 -8.10 -7.58
N LEU A 109 2.69 -7.15 -6.76
CA LEU A 109 3.03 -7.13 -5.33
C LEU A 109 2.44 -8.32 -4.58
N GLY A 110 1.23 -8.76 -4.94
CA GLY A 110 0.56 -9.93 -4.38
C GLY A 110 1.27 -11.22 -4.78
N PHE A 111 1.71 -11.31 -6.04
CA PHE A 111 2.58 -12.40 -6.50
C PHE A 111 3.88 -12.49 -5.68
N LEU A 112 4.60 -11.38 -5.53
CA LEU A 112 5.85 -11.35 -4.76
C LEU A 112 5.64 -11.71 -3.28
N ASN A 113 4.58 -11.18 -2.67
CA ASN A 113 4.25 -11.52 -1.29
C ASN A 113 3.87 -12.98 -1.11
N HIS A 114 3.14 -13.57 -2.06
CA HIS A 114 2.83 -14.99 -2.02
C HIS A 114 4.11 -15.85 -2.04
N CYS A 115 5.02 -15.59 -2.97
CA CYS A 115 6.28 -16.31 -3.04
C CYS A 115 7.11 -16.15 -1.75
N ARG A 116 7.18 -14.93 -1.20
CA ARG A 116 7.93 -14.65 0.03
C ARG A 116 7.33 -15.31 1.27
N ILE A 117 6.02 -15.17 1.49
CA ILE A 117 5.38 -15.63 2.74
C ILE A 117 5.05 -17.13 2.69
N SER A 118 4.56 -17.62 1.55
CA SER A 118 4.13 -19.02 1.43
C SER A 118 5.28 -19.99 1.18
N HIS A 119 6.37 -19.52 0.57
CA HIS A 119 7.47 -20.38 0.12
C HIS A 119 8.86 -19.88 0.53
N SER A 120 8.96 -18.76 1.25
CA SER A 120 10.25 -18.13 1.61
C SER A 120 11.14 -17.85 0.41
N LEU A 121 10.53 -17.56 -0.75
CA LEU A 121 11.23 -17.21 -1.99
C LEU A 121 11.36 -15.70 -2.10
N GLU A 122 12.61 -15.22 -2.17
CA GLU A 122 12.92 -13.83 -2.46
C GLU A 122 13.49 -13.72 -3.86
N PHE A 123 12.94 -12.79 -4.63
CA PHE A 123 13.42 -12.48 -5.96
C PHE A 123 14.17 -11.16 -5.93
N GLY A 124 15.27 -11.10 -6.68
CA GLY A 124 16.07 -9.91 -6.83
C GLY A 124 15.42 -8.89 -7.80
N PRO A 125 16.20 -8.32 -8.73
CA PRO A 125 15.69 -7.38 -9.72
C PRO A 125 14.46 -7.92 -10.47
N TYR A 126 13.62 -7.00 -10.95
CA TYR A 126 12.43 -7.33 -11.72
C TYR A 126 12.70 -8.34 -12.86
N GLU A 127 13.81 -8.17 -13.58
CA GLU A 127 14.20 -9.08 -14.66
C GLU A 127 14.41 -10.52 -14.17
N ASN A 128 15.02 -10.71 -12.99
CA ASN A 128 15.21 -12.04 -12.42
C ASN A 128 13.87 -12.72 -12.16
N VAL A 129 12.84 -11.97 -11.76
CA VAL A 129 11.47 -12.49 -11.61
C VAL A 129 10.93 -12.97 -12.97
N MET A 130 11.10 -12.18 -14.03
CA MET A 130 10.62 -12.52 -15.37
C MET A 130 11.34 -13.72 -15.98
N ILE A 131 12.60 -13.93 -15.61
CA ILE A 131 13.41 -15.08 -16.06
C ILE A 131 13.06 -16.33 -15.27
N GLN A 132 12.93 -16.23 -13.94
CA GLN A 132 12.73 -17.39 -13.07
C GLN A 132 11.27 -17.86 -12.99
N CYS A 133 10.32 -16.92 -13.03
CA CYS A 133 8.89 -17.20 -12.82
C CYS A 133 8.04 -17.01 -14.08
N GLY A 134 8.62 -16.43 -15.13
CA GLY A 134 7.93 -16.09 -16.36
C GLY A 134 7.98 -17.22 -17.38
N THR A 135 6.81 -17.64 -17.86
CA THR A 135 6.67 -18.51 -19.03
C THR A 135 6.50 -17.64 -20.27
N PRO A 136 7.33 -17.77 -21.32
CA PRO A 136 7.19 -16.97 -22.54
C PRO A 136 5.84 -17.22 -23.20
N VAL A 137 5.18 -16.15 -23.62
CA VAL A 137 3.88 -16.16 -24.31
C VAL A 137 3.93 -15.28 -25.54
N GLU A 138 3.14 -15.66 -26.55
CA GLU A 138 2.99 -14.89 -27.77
C GLU A 138 2.24 -13.57 -27.50
N GLU A 139 2.52 -12.54 -28.32
CA GLU A 139 1.90 -11.23 -28.17
C GLU A 139 0.36 -11.28 -28.34
N THR A 140 -0.14 -12.25 -29.11
CA THR A 140 -1.58 -12.47 -29.32
C THR A 140 -2.31 -12.93 -28.07
N GLU A 141 -1.62 -13.53 -27.10
CA GLU A 141 -2.20 -13.97 -25.83
C GLU A 141 -2.32 -12.84 -24.81
N VAL A 142 -1.54 -11.77 -24.98
CA VAL A 142 -1.54 -10.61 -24.08
C VAL A 142 -2.62 -9.62 -24.53
N PRO A 143 -3.62 -9.32 -23.69
CA PRO A 143 -4.67 -8.38 -24.05
C PRO A 143 -4.10 -7.03 -24.51
N GLU A 144 -4.70 -6.42 -25.55
CA GLU A 144 -4.26 -5.15 -26.12
C GLU A 144 -4.32 -4.00 -25.10
N ASP A 145 -5.29 -4.03 -24.18
CA ASP A 145 -5.45 -3.04 -23.12
C ASP A 145 -4.54 -3.28 -21.90
N HIS A 146 -3.68 -4.31 -21.91
CA HIS A 146 -2.89 -4.66 -20.73
C HIS A 146 -1.73 -3.66 -20.51
N PRO A 147 -1.57 -3.09 -19.29
CA PRO A 147 -0.57 -2.04 -19.00
C PRO A 147 0.88 -2.47 -19.24
N VAL A 148 1.13 -3.79 -19.33
CA VAL A 148 2.46 -4.35 -19.64
C VAL A 148 2.97 -3.93 -21.03
N ARG A 149 2.08 -3.64 -21.99
CA ARG A 149 2.47 -3.21 -23.33
C ARG A 149 3.13 -1.83 -23.32
N ASN A 150 2.66 -0.95 -22.42
CA ASN A 150 3.19 0.41 -22.26
C ASN A 150 4.45 0.48 -21.39
N ARG A 151 4.87 -0.65 -20.77
CA ARG A 151 6.10 -0.67 -19.97
C ARG A 151 7.30 -0.47 -20.90
N PRO A 152 8.13 0.57 -20.67
CA PRO A 152 9.34 0.77 -21.45
C PRO A 152 10.30 -0.39 -21.18
N LEU A 153 10.92 -0.88 -22.25
CA LEU A 153 12.00 -1.86 -22.12
C LEU A 153 13.19 -1.16 -21.44
N PRO A 154 13.77 -1.76 -20.39
CA PRO A 154 15.05 -1.28 -19.88
C PRO A 154 16.05 -1.32 -21.04
N LEU A 155 16.63 -0.17 -21.38
CA LEU A 155 17.71 -0.14 -22.38
C LEU A 155 18.84 -1.05 -21.88
N PRO A 156 19.47 -1.85 -22.77
CA PRO A 156 20.64 -2.62 -22.37
C PRO A 156 21.67 -1.65 -21.79
N ILE A 157 22.08 -1.91 -20.56
CA ILE A 157 23.19 -1.19 -19.94
C ILE A 157 24.40 -1.57 -20.80
N LEU A 158 24.80 -0.68 -21.72
CA LEU A 158 26.04 -0.87 -22.46
C LEU A 158 27.15 -0.96 -21.41
N PRO A 159 27.95 -2.05 -21.38
CA PRO A 159 29.15 -2.05 -20.57
C PRO A 159 30.06 -0.94 -21.09
N MET A 160 30.37 0.02 -20.22
CA MET A 160 31.43 1.01 -20.42
C MET A 160 32.80 0.34 -20.32
#